data_AF-A0A067EGA5-F1
#
_entry.id   AF-A0A067EGA5-F1
#
_cell.length_a   1.000
_cell.length_b   1.000
_cell.length_c   1.000
_cell.angle_alpha   90.00
_cell.angle_beta   90.00
_cell.angle_gamma   90.00
#
_symmetry.space_group_name_H-M   'P 1'
#
loop_
_entity.id
_entity.type
_entity.pdbx_description
1 polymer ?
#
loop_
_entity_poly.entity_id
_entity_poly.type
_entity_poly.pdbx_seq_one_letter_code
_entity_poly.pdbx_strand_id
1 'polypeptide(L)'
;MCPYAQRVWITRNCKEKIKLVPIDLQNRPDWYKMKVYLANKMPSLEHNNEDPNKREFAEELFSYTDTFNKTARSSLEGDGNEARVAFHYFETPLSKFNDGPFLQGQFSLADIAYAPFIERCKPFLLEAKKYDITAGRPQLATWIEEMKNEAFNQTYKKRFVVFTIYYIVK
;
A
#
# COMPACT_ATOMS: atom_id res chain seq x y z
N MET A 1 -3.09 12.48 8.52
CA MET A 1 -1.96 11.96 7.73
C MET A 1 -2.47 11.37 6.42
N CYS A 2 -1.87 11.77 5.29
CA CYS A 2 -2.19 11.28 3.94
C CYS A 2 -1.78 9.79 3.78
N PRO A 3 -2.60 8.94 3.12
CA PRO A 3 -2.26 7.52 2.93
C PRO A 3 -0.92 7.31 2.21
N TYR A 4 -0.58 8.16 1.24
CA TYR A 4 0.70 8.08 0.53
C TYR A 4 1.90 8.41 1.43
N ALA A 5 1.75 9.38 2.34
CA ALA A 5 2.79 9.70 3.32
C ALA A 5 2.94 8.60 4.37
N GLN A 6 1.84 7.95 4.75
CA GLN A 6 1.86 6.82 5.67
C GLN A 6 2.65 5.64 5.09
N ARG A 7 2.56 5.36 3.78
CA ARG A 7 3.38 4.33 3.11
C ARG A 7 4.87 4.51 3.43
N VAL A 8 5.39 5.72 3.21
CA VAL A 8 6.81 6.05 3.45
C VAL A 8 7.18 5.87 4.92
N TRP A 9 6.29 6.26 5.83
CA TRP A 9 6.54 6.09 7.27
C TRP A 9 6.56 4.62 7.68
N ILE A 10 5.64 3.80 7.20
CA ILE A 10 5.65 2.36 7.47
C ILE A 10 6.98 1.76 6.96
N THR A 11 7.37 2.10 5.73
CA THR A 11 8.65 1.62 5.18
C THR A 11 9.84 2.05 6.04
N ARG A 12 9.85 3.30 6.54
CA ARG A 12 10.86 3.81 7.48
C ARG A 12 10.94 2.96 8.75
N ASN A 13 9.79 2.65 9.34
CA ASN A 13 9.74 1.90 10.59
C ASN A 13 10.11 0.43 10.39
N CYS A 14 9.86 -0.14 9.20
CA CYS A 14 10.19 -1.53 8.88
C CYS A 14 11.65 -1.74 8.44
N LYS A 15 12.37 -0.71 7.97
CA LYS A 15 13.77 -0.85 7.51
C LYS A 15 14.69 0.08 8.29
N GLU A 16 15.66 -0.51 9.01
CA GLU A 16 16.61 0.22 9.88
C GLU A 16 17.52 1.22 9.16
N LYS A 17 17.79 1.04 7.85
CA LYS A 17 18.70 1.88 7.06
C LYS A 17 17.98 2.51 5.88
N ILE A 18 17.33 3.63 6.13
CA ILE A 18 16.69 4.45 5.09
C ILE A 18 17.28 5.85 5.13
N LYS A 19 17.88 6.28 4.02
CA LYS A 19 18.27 7.68 3.80
C LYS A 19 17.10 8.44 3.21
N LEU A 20 16.52 9.33 4.00
CA LEU A 20 15.44 10.23 3.61
C LEU A 20 15.99 11.40 2.77
N VAL A 21 15.60 11.48 1.49
CA VAL A 21 15.95 12.62 0.62
C VAL A 21 14.68 13.43 0.33
N PRO A 22 14.57 14.70 0.80
CA PRO A 22 13.45 15.56 0.44
C PRO A 22 13.59 16.05 -1.00
N ILE A 23 12.50 16.01 -1.78
CA ILE A 23 12.45 16.58 -3.14
C ILE A 23 11.31 17.59 -3.20
N ASP A 24 11.59 18.75 -3.77
CA ASP A 24 10.58 19.74 -4.12
C ASP A 24 9.78 19.27 -5.34
N LEU A 25 8.45 19.17 -5.20
CA LEU A 25 7.56 18.76 -6.27
C LEU A 25 7.47 19.79 -7.40
N GLN A 26 7.69 21.06 -7.08
CA GLN A 26 7.73 22.17 -8.04
C GLN A 26 9.07 22.24 -8.78
N ASN A 27 10.14 21.73 -8.17
CA ASN A 27 11.49 21.76 -8.72
C ASN A 27 12.19 20.39 -8.60
N ARG A 28 11.73 19.42 -9.40
CA ARG A 28 12.25 18.04 -9.36
C ARG A 28 13.55 17.92 -10.13
N PRO A 29 14.61 17.31 -9.55
CA PRO A 29 15.89 17.19 -10.23
C PRO A 29 15.83 16.17 -11.38
N ASP A 30 16.60 16.38 -12.44
CA ASP A 30 16.52 15.57 -13.68
C ASP A 30 16.85 14.09 -13.47
N TRP A 31 17.76 13.78 -12.54
CA TRP A 31 18.10 12.39 -12.19
C TRP A 31 16.89 11.61 -11.65
N TYR A 32 15.91 12.31 -11.06
CA TYR A 32 14.69 11.69 -10.52
C TYR A 32 13.84 11.10 -11.65
N LYS A 33 13.65 11.86 -12.74
CA LYS A 33 12.90 11.40 -13.92
C LYS A 33 13.54 10.18 -14.58
N MET A 34 14.88 10.15 -14.63
CA MET A 34 15.63 9.17 -15.40
C MET A 34 15.88 7.85 -14.65
N LYS A 35 16.04 7.87 -13.32
CA LYS A 35 16.37 6.68 -12.52
C LYS A 35 15.21 6.12 -11.69
N VAL A 36 14.21 6.94 -11.36
CA VAL A 36 13.16 6.59 -10.39
C VAL A 36 11.76 6.67 -11.00
N TYR A 37 11.59 7.42 -12.09
CA TYR A 37 10.29 7.83 -12.62
C TYR A 37 9.86 7.12 -13.91
N LEU A 38 10.18 5.84 -14.09
CA LEU A 38 9.64 5.07 -15.22
C LEU A 38 8.11 4.87 -15.13
N ALA A 39 7.55 4.84 -13.90
CA ALA A 39 6.13 4.61 -13.66
C ALA A 39 5.33 5.85 -13.22
N ASN A 40 5.96 7.03 -13.02
CA ASN A 40 5.27 8.26 -12.58
C ASN A 40 4.42 8.07 -11.29
N LYS A 41 4.81 7.15 -10.40
CA LYS A 41 4.03 6.78 -9.20
C LYS A 41 4.89 6.67 -7.94
N MET A 42 4.38 7.23 -6.86
CA MET A 42 5.02 7.28 -5.54
C MET A 42 4.39 6.28 -4.55
N PRO A 43 5.16 5.69 -3.62
CA PRO A 43 6.62 5.71 -3.52
C PRO A 43 7.28 4.64 -4.43
N SER A 44 8.47 4.94 -4.94
CA SER A 44 9.29 4.03 -5.76
C SER A 44 10.46 3.51 -4.92
N LEU A 45 10.73 2.20 -4.93
CA LEU A 45 11.86 1.60 -4.25
C LEU A 45 12.51 0.52 -5.13
N GLU A 46 13.83 0.49 -5.14
CA GLU A 46 14.60 -0.65 -5.62
C GLU A 46 14.50 -1.77 -4.57
N HIS A 47 13.80 -2.86 -4.91
CA HIS A 47 13.78 -4.07 -4.11
C HIS A 47 14.58 -5.14 -4.87
N ASN A 48 15.67 -5.61 -4.27
CA ASN A 48 16.39 -6.80 -4.74
C ASN A 48 15.53 -8.04 -4.45
N ASN A 49 14.42 -8.18 -5.17
CA ASN A 49 13.74 -9.45 -5.28
C ASN A 49 14.62 -10.34 -6.16
N GLU A 50 15.24 -11.35 -5.56
CA GLU A 50 16.03 -12.35 -6.30
C GLU A 50 15.14 -13.21 -7.20
N ASP A 51 13.85 -13.34 -6.85
CA ASP A 51 12.84 -14.04 -7.65
C ASP A 51 12.19 -13.08 -8.69
N PRO A 52 12.42 -13.30 -10.00
CA PRO A 52 11.81 -12.50 -11.06
C PRO A 52 10.28 -12.52 -11.04
N ASN A 53 9.65 -13.63 -10.65
CA ASN A 53 8.20 -13.78 -10.64
C ASN A 53 7.55 -12.90 -9.57
N LYS A 54 8.18 -12.80 -8.38
CA LYS A 54 7.73 -11.90 -7.32
C LYS A 54 7.92 -10.44 -7.71
N ARG A 55 8.99 -10.12 -8.45
CA ARG A 55 9.24 -8.76 -8.97
C ARG A 55 8.18 -8.33 -9.98
N GLU A 56 7.92 -9.15 -11.01
CA GLU A 56 6.90 -8.85 -12.02
C GLU A 56 5.51 -8.70 -11.38
N PHE A 57 5.17 -9.59 -10.44
CA PHE A 57 3.91 -9.48 -9.72
C PHE A 57 3.80 -8.22 -8.86
N ALA A 58 4.89 -7.79 -8.23
CA ALA A 58 4.91 -6.54 -7.50
C ALA A 58 4.62 -5.34 -8.44
N GLU A 59 5.19 -5.34 -9.64
CA GLU A 59 4.93 -4.31 -10.66
C GLU A 59 3.46 -4.30 -11.11
N GLU A 60 2.86 -5.47 -11.33
CA GLU A 60 1.43 -5.61 -11.60
C GLU A 60 0.59 -4.99 -10.47
N LEU A 61 0.86 -5.35 -9.22
CA LEU A 61 0.19 -4.81 -8.03
C LEU A 61 0.35 -3.28 -7.95
N PHE A 62 1.58 -2.76 -8.11
CA PHE A 62 1.81 -1.32 -8.10
C PHE A 62 1.07 -0.60 -9.22
N SER A 63 1.00 -1.19 -10.43
CA SER A 63 0.26 -0.63 -11.54
C SER A 63 -1.24 -0.51 -11.23
N TYR A 64 -1.80 -1.50 -10.51
CA TYR A 64 -3.21 -1.58 -10.13
C TYR A 64 -3.60 -0.69 -8.94
N THR A 65 -2.66 -0.22 -8.13
CA THR A 65 -2.96 0.59 -6.93
C THR A 65 -3.87 1.79 -7.20
N ASP A 66 -3.69 2.50 -8.32
CA ASP A 66 -4.55 3.65 -8.66
C ASP A 66 -5.97 3.22 -9.01
N THR A 67 -6.12 2.11 -9.74
CA THR A 67 -7.43 1.53 -10.06
C THR A 67 -8.12 1.12 -8.77
N PHE A 68 -7.44 0.37 -7.91
CA PHE A 68 -7.95 -0.01 -6.59
C PHE A 68 -8.38 1.21 -5.78
N ASN A 69 -7.53 2.24 -5.68
CA ASN A 69 -7.83 3.45 -4.91
C ASN A 69 -9.04 4.22 -5.48
N LYS A 70 -9.14 4.33 -6.80
CA LYS A 70 -10.28 4.97 -7.47
C LYS A 70 -11.56 4.18 -7.23
N THR A 71 -11.54 2.87 -7.43
CA THR A 71 -12.70 1.99 -7.24
C THR A 71 -13.11 1.93 -5.76
N ALA A 72 -12.15 1.79 -4.84
CA ALA A 72 -12.42 1.80 -3.41
C ALA A 72 -13.03 3.15 -2.98
N ARG A 73 -12.53 4.27 -3.52
CA ARG A 73 -13.10 5.60 -3.26
C ARG A 73 -14.50 5.74 -3.85
N SER A 74 -14.74 5.35 -5.10
CA SER A 74 -16.06 5.41 -5.71
C SER A 74 -17.07 4.56 -4.96
N SER A 75 -16.62 3.45 -4.35
CA SER A 75 -17.46 2.62 -3.48
C SER A 75 -17.93 3.34 -2.21
N LEU A 76 -17.19 4.35 -1.73
CA LEU A 76 -17.62 5.19 -0.62
C LEU A 76 -18.76 6.12 -1.04
N GLU A 77 -18.75 6.56 -2.31
CA GLU A 77 -19.68 7.53 -2.88
C GLU A 77 -20.92 6.84 -3.51
N GLY A 78 -20.80 5.60 -4.01
CA GLY A 78 -21.85 4.82 -4.68
C GLY A 78 -22.64 3.85 -3.79
N ASP A 79 -23.29 2.85 -4.39
CA ASP A 79 -24.16 1.87 -3.71
C ASP A 79 -23.39 0.71 -3.02
N GLY A 80 -22.08 0.62 -3.25
CA GLY A 80 -21.19 -0.37 -2.62
C GLY A 80 -20.85 -1.58 -3.50
N ASN A 81 -21.43 -1.70 -4.69
CA ASN A 81 -21.13 -2.79 -5.62
C ASN A 81 -19.66 -2.77 -6.11
N GLU A 82 -19.08 -1.59 -6.27
CA GLU A 82 -17.67 -1.41 -6.66
C GLU A 82 -16.70 -1.92 -5.59
N ALA A 83 -17.05 -1.80 -4.31
CA ALA A 83 -16.19 -2.26 -3.21
C ALA A 83 -16.08 -3.78 -3.27
N ARG A 84 -17.21 -4.45 -3.52
CA ARG A 84 -17.25 -5.90 -3.64
C ARG A 84 -16.27 -6.40 -4.70
N VAL A 85 -16.25 -5.76 -5.88
CA VAL A 85 -15.34 -6.11 -6.98
C VAL A 85 -13.89 -5.83 -6.60
N ALA A 86 -13.58 -4.66 -6.05
CA ALA A 86 -12.22 -4.28 -5.66
C ALA A 86 -11.62 -5.22 -4.60
N PHE A 87 -12.38 -5.53 -3.54
CA PHE A 87 -11.89 -6.41 -2.48
C PHE A 87 -11.87 -7.88 -2.90
N HIS A 88 -12.75 -8.30 -3.83
CA HIS A 88 -12.63 -9.64 -4.42
C HIS A 88 -11.35 -9.77 -5.25
N TYR A 89 -11.04 -8.75 -6.06
CA TYR A 89 -9.78 -8.72 -6.80
C TYR A 89 -8.56 -8.71 -5.86
N PHE A 90 -8.64 -8.03 -4.71
CA PHE A 90 -7.55 -8.00 -3.73
C PHE A 90 -7.37 -9.32 -2.93
N GLU A 91 -8.42 -10.14 -2.79
CA GLU A 91 -8.32 -11.47 -2.17
C GLU A 91 -7.47 -12.43 -3.02
N THR A 92 -7.67 -12.42 -4.34
CA THR A 92 -6.97 -13.30 -5.30
C THR A 92 -5.44 -13.29 -5.18
N PRO A 93 -4.74 -12.14 -5.17
CA PRO A 93 -3.29 -12.10 -5.08
C PRO A 93 -2.75 -12.63 -3.75
N LEU A 94 -3.53 -12.63 -2.67
CA LEU A 94 -3.11 -13.15 -1.36
C LEU A 94 -2.96 -14.68 -1.36
N SER A 95 -3.57 -15.40 -2.30
CA SER A 95 -3.38 -16.85 -2.50
C SER A 95 -2.17 -17.21 -3.36
N LYS A 96 -1.56 -16.23 -4.05
CA LYS A 96 -0.62 -16.54 -5.13
C LYS A 96 0.65 -17.23 -4.63
N PHE A 97 1.09 -16.88 -3.43
CA PHE A 97 2.30 -17.42 -2.82
C PHE A 97 1.96 -18.12 -1.50
N ASN A 98 2.61 -19.26 -1.26
CA ASN A 98 2.34 -20.11 -0.09
C ASN A 98 3.36 -19.91 1.06
N ASP A 99 4.29 -18.97 0.90
CA ASP A 99 5.35 -18.68 1.86
C ASP A 99 5.00 -17.55 2.83
N GLY A 100 3.70 -17.20 2.94
CA GLY A 100 3.17 -16.36 4.01
C GLY A 100 1.89 -15.61 3.63
N PRO A 101 1.35 -14.80 4.55
CA PRO A 101 0.03 -14.18 4.42
C PRO A 101 0.03 -12.86 3.63
N PHE A 102 1.16 -12.45 3.06
CA PHE A 102 1.35 -11.17 2.38
C PHE A 102 1.23 -11.28 0.86
N LEU A 103 1.10 -10.15 0.17
CA LEU A 103 0.90 -10.11 -1.29
C LEU A 103 2.04 -10.79 -2.08
N GLN A 104 3.26 -10.83 -1.55
CA GLN A 104 4.39 -11.58 -2.14
C GLN A 104 4.79 -12.80 -1.28
N GLY A 105 3.83 -13.31 -0.49
CA GLY A 105 4.01 -14.30 0.57
C GLY A 105 4.64 -13.70 1.83
N GLN A 106 5.81 -13.08 1.68
CA GLN A 106 6.51 -12.34 2.74
C GLN A 106 6.15 -10.85 2.73
N PHE A 107 6.30 -10.19 3.89
CA PHE A 107 5.98 -8.76 4.04
C PHE A 107 6.80 -7.92 3.07
N SER A 108 6.11 -7.12 2.26
CA SER A 108 6.72 -6.40 1.15
C SER A 108 6.18 -4.98 1.03
N LEU A 109 6.74 -4.24 0.08
CA LEU A 109 6.23 -2.91 -0.26
C LEU A 109 4.84 -2.92 -0.90
N ALA A 110 4.45 -4.02 -1.53
CA ALA A 110 3.09 -4.14 -2.05
C ALA A 110 2.10 -4.03 -0.89
N ASP A 111 2.35 -4.72 0.22
CA ASP A 111 1.49 -4.66 1.42
C ASP A 111 1.40 -3.24 1.97
N ILE A 112 2.55 -2.57 2.08
CA ILE A 112 2.64 -1.17 2.50
C ILE A 112 1.84 -0.24 1.58
N ALA A 113 1.79 -0.52 0.27
CA ALA A 113 1.04 0.31 -0.67
C ALA A 113 -0.47 0.25 -0.44
N TYR A 114 -1.02 -0.92 -0.13
CA TYR A 114 -2.46 -1.11 0.06
C TYR A 114 -2.93 -0.84 1.49
N ALA A 115 -2.10 -1.12 2.50
CA ALA A 115 -2.49 -1.05 3.92
C ALA A 115 -3.13 0.27 4.37
N PRO A 116 -2.57 1.46 4.07
CA PRO A 116 -3.18 2.71 4.44
C PRO A 116 -4.61 2.89 3.89
N PHE A 117 -4.88 2.41 2.68
CA PHE A 117 -6.21 2.55 2.08
C PHE A 117 -7.21 1.57 2.67
N ILE A 118 -6.83 0.29 2.79
CA ILE A 118 -7.70 -0.75 3.37
C ILE A 118 -8.05 -0.40 4.83
N GLU A 119 -7.07 0.08 5.61
CA GLU A 119 -7.26 0.58 6.97
C GLU A 119 -8.35 1.66 7.04
N ARG A 120 -8.34 2.63 6.13
CA ARG A 120 -9.30 3.74 6.12
C ARG A 120 -10.68 3.30 5.61
N CYS A 121 -10.72 2.45 4.60
CA CYS A 121 -11.97 1.99 3.99
C CYS A 121 -12.74 1.02 4.88
N LYS A 122 -12.06 0.14 5.63
CA LYS A 122 -12.69 -0.90 6.46
C LYS A 122 -13.76 -0.34 7.43
N PRO A 123 -13.44 0.59 8.35
CA PRO A 123 -14.44 1.10 9.31
C PRO A 123 -15.56 1.87 8.60
N PHE A 124 -15.24 2.66 7.57
CA PHE A 124 -16.24 3.42 6.84
C PHE A 124 -17.23 2.51 6.10
N LEU A 125 -16.76 1.49 5.39
CA LEU A 125 -17.62 0.56 4.66
C LEU A 125 -18.50 -0.24 5.62
N LEU A 126 -17.95 -0.64 6.77
CA LEU A 126 -18.72 -1.34 7.80
C LEU A 126 -19.80 -0.44 8.41
N GLU A 127 -19.45 0.77 8.83
CA GLU A 127 -20.36 1.65 9.56
C GLU A 127 -21.41 2.31 8.65
N ALA A 128 -20.96 2.91 7.54
CA ALA A 128 -21.80 3.72 6.66
C ALA A 128 -22.51 2.90 5.58
N LYS A 129 -21.88 1.83 5.09
CA LYS A 129 -22.43 0.99 3.99
C LYS A 129 -22.89 -0.39 4.46
N LYS A 130 -22.72 -0.72 5.75
CA LYS A 130 -23.03 -2.05 6.32
C LYS A 130 -22.34 -3.20 5.56
N TYR A 131 -21.15 -2.91 5.03
CA TYR A 131 -20.39 -3.81 4.19
C TYR A 131 -19.12 -4.27 4.90
N ASP A 132 -19.06 -5.55 5.27
CA ASP A 132 -17.86 -6.16 5.80
C ASP A 132 -16.95 -6.65 4.68
N ILE A 133 -15.78 -6.01 4.53
CA ILE A 133 -14.79 -6.37 3.52
C ILE A 133 -14.17 -7.76 3.77
N THR A 134 -14.23 -8.29 4.99
CA THR A 134 -13.65 -9.59 5.37
C THR A 134 -14.62 -10.76 5.20
N ALA A 135 -15.93 -10.49 5.08
CA ALA A 135 -16.92 -11.53 4.87
C ALA A 135 -16.69 -12.25 3.54
N GLY A 136 -16.48 -13.58 3.61
CA GLY A 136 -16.15 -14.42 2.45
C GLY A 136 -14.74 -14.21 1.89
N ARG A 137 -13.86 -13.51 2.61
CA ARG A 137 -12.48 -13.18 2.20
C ARG A 137 -11.49 -13.50 3.32
N PRO A 138 -11.24 -14.80 3.58
CA PRO A 138 -10.43 -15.23 4.72
C PRO A 138 -8.98 -14.77 4.64
N GLN A 139 -8.38 -14.63 3.45
CA GLN A 139 -6.98 -14.23 3.34
C GLN A 139 -6.81 -12.74 3.55
N LEU A 140 -7.73 -11.91 3.06
CA LEU A 140 -7.78 -10.49 3.41
C LEU A 140 -7.97 -10.32 4.92
N ALA A 141 -8.79 -11.15 5.56
CA ALA A 141 -8.93 -11.12 7.02
C ALA A 141 -7.60 -11.41 7.73
N THR A 142 -6.91 -12.49 7.34
CA THR A 142 -5.59 -12.84 7.87
C THR A 142 -4.57 -11.72 7.60
N TRP A 143 -4.51 -11.21 6.38
CA TRP A 143 -3.61 -10.13 5.99
C TRP A 143 -3.83 -8.86 6.84
N ILE A 144 -5.10 -8.48 7.10
CA ILE A 144 -5.42 -7.33 7.95
C ILE A 144 -4.91 -7.53 9.38
N GLU A 145 -5.03 -8.73 9.93
CA GLU A 145 -4.53 -9.03 11.28
C GLU A 145 -3.00 -8.99 11.33
N GLU A 146 -2.32 -9.61 10.37
CA GLU A 146 -0.85 -9.62 10.27
C GLU A 146 -0.26 -8.21 10.01
N MET A 147 -1.00 -7.35 9.31
CA MET A 147 -0.63 -5.95 9.09
C MET A 147 -0.62 -5.10 10.35
N LYS A 148 -1.23 -5.53 11.47
CA LYS A 148 -1.20 -4.82 12.77
C LYS A 148 0.16 -4.94 13.49
N ASN A 149 1.25 -4.95 12.74
CA ASN A 149 2.60 -4.96 13.28
C ASN A 149 2.97 -3.61 13.94
N GLU A 150 4.02 -3.62 14.75
CA GLU A 150 4.43 -2.44 15.52
C GLU A 150 4.77 -1.24 14.62
N ALA A 151 5.45 -1.47 13.50
CA ALA A 151 5.83 -0.44 12.54
C ALA A 151 4.62 0.30 11.96
N PHE A 152 3.56 -0.45 11.64
CA PHE A 152 2.27 0.10 11.19
C PHE A 152 1.57 0.84 12.34
N ASN A 153 1.49 0.24 13.52
CA ASN A 153 0.84 0.81 14.72
C ASN A 153 1.48 2.12 15.21
N GLN A 154 2.79 2.31 15.00
CA GLN A 154 3.47 3.55 15.34
C GLN A 154 3.04 4.74 14.47
N THR A 155 2.53 4.49 13.26
CA THR A 155 2.05 5.57 12.37
C THR A 155 0.76 6.23 12.88
N TYR A 156 0.05 5.60 13.81
CA TYR A 156 -1.18 6.11 14.43
C TYR A 156 -0.91 7.10 15.56
N LYS A 157 0.20 6.94 16.28
CA LYS A 157 0.51 7.71 17.50
C LYS A 157 0.87 9.18 17.24
N LYS A 158 1.09 9.57 15.97
CA LYS A 158 1.46 10.93 15.57
C LYS A 158 0.54 11.45 14.46
N ARG A 159 -0.72 11.72 14.80
CA ARG A 159 -1.74 12.27 13.87
C ARG A 159 -1.44 13.69 13.33
N PHE A 160 -0.45 14.41 13.88
CA PHE A 160 -0.28 15.86 13.67
C PHE A 160 0.97 16.32 12.90
N VAL A 161 1.59 15.46 12.10
CA VAL A 161 2.81 15.89 11.40
C VAL A 161 2.69 15.69 9.89
N VAL A 162 2.33 16.79 9.21
CA VAL A 162 2.51 16.93 7.75
C VAL A 162 3.99 17.18 7.52
N PHE A 163 4.75 16.13 7.21
CA PHE A 163 6.07 16.30 6.63
C PHE A 163 6.10 15.82 5.19
N THR A 164 6.70 16.68 4.39
CA THR A 164 7.16 16.53 3.01
C THR A 164 7.77 15.15 2.77
N ILE A 165 7.51 14.64 1.57
CA ILE A 165 7.81 13.26 1.16
C ILE A 165 9.33 13.03 1.09
N TYR A 166 9.78 11.88 1.60
CA TYR A 166 11.18 11.49 1.62
C TYR A 166 11.41 10.20 0.81
N TYR A 167 12.41 10.20 -0.07
CA TYR A 167 12.87 9.00 -0.79
C TYR A 167 13.76 8.12 0.07
N ILE A 168 13.90 6.86 -0.33
CA ILE A 168 14.83 5.89 0.23
C ILE A 168 15.87 5.62 -0.85
N VAL A 169 17.10 6.08 -0.65
CA VAL A 169 18.25 5.72 -1.51
C VAL A 169 19.18 4.82 -0.69
N LYS A 170 19.64 3.72 -1.28
CA LYS A 170 20.76 2.94 -0.75
C LYS A 170 22.07 3.52 -1.26
#